data_AF-A0A090DZS6-F1
#
_entry.id   AF-A0A090DZS6-F1
#
_cell.length_a   1.000
_cell.length_b   1.000
_cell.length_c   1.000
_cell.angle_alpha   90.00
_cell.angle_beta   90.00
_cell.angle_gamma   90.00
#
_symmetry.space_group_name_H-M   'P 1'
#
loop_
_entity.id
_entity.type
_entity.pdbx_description
1 polymer ?
#
loop_
_entity_poly.entity_id
_entity_poly.type
_entity_poly.pdbx_seq_one_letter_code
_entity_poly.pdbx_strand_id
1 'polypeptide(L)'
;MRRSRMVRQTRTVLVAGGAGFLGSHLCEALFAEGHRVICVDNFLTGRVENIAPLVGQSQFRLIEQDICTPLELGEPVDHIFNLACAASPPRYQADPVHTTRTCVIGTLNLLELAVRDGARFLQASTSEIYGDPEQHPQHEDYFGHVNCTGPRACYDEGKRAAETLCFDYLRADMVDVRVARIFNTYGPRMDPADGRIVSNLVMQALERRPLTIFGDGRQTRSFCYVTDLVDGLLRLMNVEPNPRLPVNLGNPGEFTILDLAGLVRELTGTRSPVKFLPLPQDDPRRRRPDIARAKALLGWSPKVPLRQGLLQTVVYFADLDDTASVRSAASNAKSGVGRSGSFSSNDADPASVLFTRAEHPTKVLVGPDNQLGEHSRAVEAISQGHRPDGGRGNRRLPATSLHHVSRMLRQSDDDASPTRRSRQHPRAGS
;
A
#
# COMPACT_ATOMS: atom_id res chain seq x y z
N MET A 1 -20.12 -25.75 32.55
CA MET A 1 -20.29 -24.45 31.84
C MET A 1 -19.85 -24.60 30.40
N ARG A 2 -20.80 -24.73 29.45
CA ARG A 2 -20.50 -24.74 28.02
C ARG A 2 -20.14 -23.30 27.61
N ARG A 3 -18.87 -23.04 27.25
CA ARG A 3 -18.52 -21.84 26.51
C ARG A 3 -19.31 -21.88 25.21
N SER A 4 -20.30 -21.01 25.08
CA SER A 4 -20.96 -20.71 23.82
C SER A 4 -19.88 -20.26 22.83
N ARG A 5 -19.47 -21.19 21.97
CA ARG A 5 -18.65 -20.88 20.81
C ARG A 5 -19.54 -20.00 19.94
N MET A 6 -19.40 -18.68 20.04
CA MET A 6 -20.02 -17.76 19.09
C MET A 6 -19.59 -18.26 17.71
N VAL A 7 -20.54 -18.80 16.96
CA VAL A 7 -20.32 -19.17 15.57
C VAL A 7 -20.05 -17.85 14.87
N ARG A 8 -18.78 -17.57 14.55
CA ARG A 8 -18.40 -16.42 13.73
C ARG A 8 -19.15 -16.62 12.41
N GLN A 9 -20.12 -15.76 12.12
CA GLN A 9 -20.85 -15.85 10.86
C GLN A 9 -19.88 -15.58 9.71
N THR A 10 -19.79 -16.54 8.80
CA THR A 10 -19.13 -16.35 7.51
C THR A 10 -19.84 -15.22 6.78
N ARG A 11 -19.07 -14.25 6.28
CA ARG A 11 -19.56 -13.08 5.55
C ARG A 11 -18.91 -13.05 4.17
N THR A 12 -19.61 -12.50 3.19
CA THR A 12 -19.05 -12.13 1.89
C THR A 12 -18.54 -10.71 1.98
N VAL A 13 -17.23 -10.54 1.81
CA VAL A 13 -16.54 -9.26 1.99
C VAL A 13 -15.87 -8.85 0.69
N LEU A 14 -16.22 -7.68 0.18
CA LEU A 14 -15.55 -7.08 -0.98
C LEU A 14 -14.39 -6.20 -0.51
N VAL A 15 -13.23 -6.35 -1.16
CA VAL A 15 -12.06 -5.50 -0.97
C VAL A 15 -11.70 -4.88 -2.32
N ALA A 16 -12.09 -3.62 -2.52
CA ALA A 16 -11.67 -2.84 -3.69
C ALA A 16 -10.23 -2.34 -3.48
N GLY A 17 -9.36 -2.51 -4.48
CA GLY A 17 -7.92 -2.33 -4.32
C GLY A 17 -7.26 -3.50 -3.58
N GLY A 18 -7.89 -4.67 -3.61
CA GLY A 18 -7.49 -5.85 -2.83
C GLY A 18 -6.16 -6.48 -3.24
N ALA A 19 -5.62 -6.16 -4.42
CA ALA A 19 -4.31 -6.61 -4.87
C ALA A 19 -3.20 -5.58 -4.59
N GLY A 20 -3.54 -4.44 -3.97
CA GLY A 20 -2.58 -3.44 -3.50
C GLY A 20 -1.81 -3.87 -2.25
N PHE A 21 -0.92 -2.99 -1.78
CA PHE A 21 -0.14 -3.18 -0.54
C PHE A 21 -1.06 -3.50 0.64
N LEU A 22 -1.90 -2.55 1.07
CA LEU A 22 -2.78 -2.75 2.23
C LEU A 22 -3.89 -3.76 1.96
N GLY A 23 -4.47 -3.71 0.76
CA GLY A 23 -5.58 -4.57 0.35
C GLY A 23 -5.25 -6.05 0.43
N SER A 24 -4.05 -6.45 0.02
CA SER A 24 -3.66 -7.87 0.05
C SER A 24 -3.51 -8.42 1.47
N HIS A 25 -2.92 -7.65 2.39
CA HIS A 25 -2.87 -8.02 3.82
C HIS A 25 -4.27 -8.09 4.43
N LEU A 26 -5.17 -7.19 4.03
CA LEU A 26 -6.56 -7.22 4.48
C LEU A 26 -7.32 -8.45 3.93
N CYS A 27 -7.13 -8.79 2.65
CA CYS A 27 -7.68 -10.00 2.04
C CYS A 27 -7.22 -11.26 2.80
N GLU A 28 -5.93 -11.37 3.12
CA GLU A 28 -5.38 -12.49 3.88
C GLU A 28 -5.96 -12.56 5.29
N ALA A 29 -6.07 -11.42 5.98
CA ALA A 29 -6.65 -11.36 7.31
C ALA A 29 -8.13 -11.81 7.31
N LEU A 30 -8.95 -11.27 6.39
CA LEU A 30 -10.36 -11.65 6.25
C LEU A 30 -10.53 -13.13 5.90
N PHE A 31 -9.70 -13.65 4.98
CA PHE A 31 -9.71 -15.06 4.60
C PHE A 31 -9.33 -15.97 5.77
N ALA A 32 -8.32 -15.59 6.56
CA ALA A 32 -7.92 -16.32 7.77
C ALA A 32 -9.01 -16.31 8.86
N GLU A 33 -9.89 -15.30 8.88
CA GLU A 33 -11.06 -15.25 9.75
C GLU A 33 -12.23 -16.14 9.27
N GLY A 34 -12.10 -16.76 8.08
CA GLY A 34 -13.07 -17.68 7.49
C GLY A 34 -14.12 -16.99 6.59
N HIS A 35 -13.94 -15.70 6.27
CA HIS A 35 -14.84 -14.97 5.38
C HIS A 35 -14.63 -15.36 3.91
N ARG A 36 -15.69 -15.23 3.11
CA ARG A 36 -15.60 -15.23 1.65
C ARG A 36 -15.10 -13.86 1.21
N VAL A 37 -14.04 -13.81 0.42
CA VAL A 37 -13.39 -12.55 0.00
C VAL A 37 -13.52 -12.36 -1.50
N ILE A 38 -14.07 -11.22 -1.91
CA ILE A 38 -14.11 -10.76 -3.29
C ILE A 38 -13.09 -9.63 -3.44
N CYS A 39 -11.97 -9.91 -4.09
CA CYS A 39 -10.96 -8.92 -4.42
C CYS A 39 -11.31 -8.25 -5.75
N VAL A 40 -11.49 -6.93 -5.76
CA VAL A 40 -11.66 -6.13 -6.97
C VAL A 40 -10.43 -5.26 -7.16
N ASP A 41 -9.76 -5.35 -8.30
CA ASP A 41 -8.57 -4.54 -8.61
C ASP A 41 -8.44 -4.37 -10.12
N ASN A 42 -7.95 -3.23 -10.60
CA ASN A 42 -7.63 -3.01 -12.02
C ASN A 42 -6.13 -3.17 -12.32
N PHE A 43 -5.34 -3.52 -11.32
CA PHE A 43 -3.88 -3.68 -11.37
C PHE A 43 -3.11 -2.44 -11.84
N LEU A 44 -3.70 -1.24 -11.73
CA LEU A 44 -3.00 0.01 -12.03
C LEU A 44 -1.75 0.18 -11.15
N THR A 45 -1.87 -0.16 -9.87
CA THR A 45 -0.74 -0.21 -8.92
C THR A 45 -0.70 -1.50 -8.09
N GLY A 46 -1.80 -2.26 -8.05
CA GLY A 46 -1.85 -3.59 -7.46
C GLY A 46 -1.09 -4.62 -8.28
N ARG A 47 -0.85 -5.80 -7.70
CA ARG A 47 -0.11 -6.89 -8.35
C ARG A 47 -0.75 -8.23 -8.01
N VAL A 48 -0.89 -9.11 -9.00
CA VAL A 48 -1.44 -10.46 -8.79
C VAL A 48 -0.59 -11.23 -7.78
N GLU A 49 0.73 -11.02 -7.76
CA GLU A 49 1.66 -11.66 -6.82
C GLU A 49 1.29 -11.38 -5.35
N ASN A 50 0.67 -10.25 -5.06
CA ASN A 50 0.28 -9.89 -3.69
C ASN A 50 -0.86 -10.77 -3.15
N ILE A 51 -1.69 -11.33 -4.04
CA ILE A 51 -2.85 -12.18 -3.70
C ILE A 51 -2.69 -13.62 -4.20
N ALA A 52 -1.56 -13.97 -4.80
CA ALA A 52 -1.29 -15.30 -5.35
C ALA A 52 -1.58 -16.45 -4.36
N PRO A 53 -1.30 -16.34 -3.03
CA PRO A 53 -1.65 -17.39 -2.07
C PRO A 53 -3.16 -17.69 -1.95
N LEU A 54 -4.02 -16.73 -2.31
CA LEU A 54 -5.47 -16.83 -2.20
C LEU A 54 -6.15 -17.25 -3.52
N VAL A 55 -5.48 -17.04 -4.66
CA VAL A 55 -6.03 -17.39 -5.98
C VAL A 55 -6.27 -18.90 -6.07
N GLY A 56 -7.45 -19.28 -6.55
CA GLY A 56 -7.88 -20.68 -6.68
C GLY A 56 -8.55 -21.27 -5.43
N GLN A 57 -8.57 -20.54 -4.31
CA GLN A 57 -9.33 -20.96 -3.12
C GLN A 57 -10.84 -20.77 -3.34
N SER A 58 -11.66 -21.71 -2.89
CA SER A 58 -13.13 -21.67 -3.09
C SER A 58 -13.82 -20.45 -2.46
N GLN A 59 -13.26 -19.94 -1.37
CA GLN A 59 -13.77 -18.76 -0.66
C GLN A 59 -13.16 -17.44 -1.16
N PHE A 60 -12.30 -17.46 -2.18
CA PHE A 60 -11.68 -16.27 -2.75
C PHE A 60 -12.09 -16.08 -4.22
N ARG A 61 -12.56 -14.89 -4.57
CA ARG A 61 -12.90 -14.50 -5.94
C ARG A 61 -12.12 -13.25 -6.31
N LEU A 62 -11.44 -13.30 -7.45
CA LEU A 62 -10.79 -12.15 -8.06
C LEU A 62 -11.66 -11.59 -9.19
N ILE A 63 -11.85 -10.28 -9.22
CA ILE A 63 -12.50 -9.54 -10.30
C ILE A 63 -11.52 -8.46 -10.77
N GLU A 64 -11.06 -8.57 -12.01
CA GLU A 64 -10.22 -7.55 -12.65
C GLU A 64 -11.11 -6.45 -13.23
N GLN A 65 -11.32 -5.37 -12.49
CA GLN A 65 -12.18 -4.26 -12.93
C GLN A 65 -11.82 -2.95 -12.23
N ASP A 66 -12.00 -1.85 -12.97
CA ASP A 66 -11.96 -0.49 -12.42
C ASP A 66 -13.28 -0.13 -11.72
N ILE A 67 -13.20 0.34 -10.49
CA ILE A 67 -14.39 0.72 -9.70
C ILE A 67 -15.09 1.96 -10.24
N CYS A 68 -14.48 2.72 -11.16
CA CYS A 68 -15.16 3.80 -11.90
C CYS A 68 -16.32 3.29 -12.77
N THR A 69 -16.39 1.98 -13.02
CA THR A 69 -17.53 1.31 -13.66
C THR A 69 -18.31 0.49 -12.61
N PRO A 70 -19.65 0.54 -12.58
CA PRO A 70 -20.46 -0.25 -11.65
C PRO A 70 -20.12 -1.75 -11.65
N LEU A 71 -20.19 -2.38 -10.48
CA LEU A 71 -19.86 -3.79 -10.29
C LEU A 71 -21.11 -4.67 -10.25
N GLU A 72 -21.15 -5.66 -11.14
CA GLU A 72 -22.18 -6.70 -11.15
C GLU A 72 -21.61 -8.00 -10.56
N LEU A 73 -21.86 -8.21 -9.27
CA LEU A 73 -21.29 -9.34 -8.54
C LEU A 73 -22.07 -10.65 -8.76
N GLY A 74 -23.38 -10.56 -9.00
CA GLY A 74 -24.28 -11.73 -9.06
C GLY A 74 -24.53 -12.40 -7.70
N GLU A 75 -23.99 -11.85 -6.62
CA GLU A 75 -24.17 -12.26 -5.23
C GLU A 75 -24.12 -11.01 -4.33
N PRO A 76 -24.90 -10.94 -3.23
CA PRO A 76 -24.83 -9.81 -2.31
C PRO A 76 -23.55 -9.85 -1.48
N VAL A 77 -23.10 -8.67 -1.03
CA VAL A 77 -21.97 -8.52 -0.10
C VAL A 77 -22.42 -7.99 1.25
N ASP A 78 -21.84 -8.49 2.34
CA ASP A 78 -22.15 -8.01 3.68
C ASP A 78 -21.32 -6.77 4.04
N HIS A 79 -20.04 -6.77 3.67
CA HIS A 79 -19.09 -5.69 3.97
C HIS A 79 -18.30 -5.29 2.71
N ILE A 80 -18.02 -3.99 2.57
CA ILE A 80 -17.18 -3.42 1.52
C ILE A 80 -16.06 -2.62 2.17
N PHE A 81 -14.81 -2.99 1.87
CA PHE A 81 -13.63 -2.19 2.17
C PHE A 81 -13.15 -1.51 0.89
N ASN A 82 -13.30 -0.19 0.81
CA ASN A 82 -12.82 0.59 -0.32
C ASN A 82 -11.40 1.12 -0.09
N LEU A 83 -10.41 0.39 -0.62
CA LEU A 83 -8.98 0.77 -0.62
C LEU A 83 -8.49 1.16 -2.02
N ALA A 84 -9.33 1.12 -3.04
CA ALA A 84 -8.97 1.39 -4.42
C ALA A 84 -8.66 2.88 -4.63
N CYS A 85 -7.37 3.20 -4.77
CA CYS A 85 -6.85 4.49 -5.22
C CYS A 85 -5.32 4.37 -5.35
N ALA A 86 -4.71 5.00 -6.35
CA ALA A 86 -3.27 5.18 -6.36
C ALA A 86 -2.86 6.04 -5.14
N ALA A 87 -1.92 5.55 -4.34
CA ALA A 87 -1.66 6.13 -3.01
C ALA A 87 -0.33 6.90 -2.89
N SER A 88 0.63 6.69 -3.79
CA SER A 88 1.92 7.38 -3.73
C SER A 88 1.97 8.58 -4.68
N PRO A 89 2.68 9.67 -4.32
CA PRO A 89 2.69 10.89 -5.13
C PRO A 89 3.03 10.69 -6.60
N PRO A 90 4.09 9.95 -6.97
CA PRO A 90 4.39 9.71 -8.38
C PRO A 90 3.27 8.97 -9.12
N ARG A 91 2.50 8.12 -8.41
CA ARG A 91 1.46 7.27 -9.02
C ARG A 91 0.15 8.01 -9.23
N TYR A 92 -0.34 8.74 -8.22
CA TYR A 92 -1.60 9.47 -8.36
C TYR A 92 -1.47 10.73 -9.23
N GLN A 93 -0.25 11.25 -9.39
CA GLN A 93 0.03 12.37 -10.30
C GLN A 93 0.26 11.93 -11.75
N ALA A 94 0.49 10.63 -11.99
CA ALA A 94 0.69 10.11 -13.35
C ALA A 94 -0.57 10.22 -14.20
N ASP A 95 -1.74 10.00 -13.60
CA ASP A 95 -3.05 10.28 -14.18
C ASP A 95 -3.96 10.94 -13.12
N PRO A 96 -3.89 12.28 -12.99
CA PRO A 96 -4.64 13.00 -11.97
C PRO A 96 -6.15 12.97 -12.24
N VAL A 97 -6.58 12.85 -13.51
CA VAL A 97 -8.00 12.77 -13.86
C VAL A 97 -8.57 11.43 -13.43
N HIS A 98 -7.88 10.32 -13.73
CA HIS A 98 -8.27 8.99 -13.26
C HIS A 98 -8.27 8.89 -11.74
N THR A 99 -7.27 9.48 -11.07
CA THR A 99 -7.21 9.55 -9.60
C THR A 99 -8.47 10.20 -9.02
N THR A 100 -8.85 11.38 -9.50
CA THR A 100 -10.07 12.09 -9.05
C THR A 100 -11.32 11.25 -9.32
N ARG A 101 -11.43 10.64 -10.53
CA ARG A 101 -12.57 9.77 -10.89
C ARG A 101 -12.65 8.56 -9.97
N THR A 102 -11.54 7.90 -9.67
CA THR A 102 -11.48 6.74 -8.77
C THR A 102 -11.94 7.13 -7.37
N CYS A 103 -11.47 8.27 -6.85
CA CYS A 103 -11.87 8.76 -5.55
C CYS A 103 -13.36 9.12 -5.48
N VAL A 104 -13.94 9.73 -6.51
CA VAL A 104 -15.32 10.26 -6.49
C VAL A 104 -16.31 9.26 -7.09
N ILE A 105 -16.20 8.98 -8.38
CA ILE A 105 -17.11 8.08 -9.11
C ILE A 105 -16.95 6.65 -8.61
N GLY A 106 -15.71 6.20 -8.38
CA GLY A 106 -15.45 4.87 -7.83
C GLY A 106 -16.08 4.68 -6.44
N THR A 107 -15.91 5.64 -5.54
CA THR A 107 -16.57 5.60 -4.23
C THR A 107 -18.09 5.62 -4.35
N LEU A 108 -18.65 6.44 -5.26
CA LEU A 108 -20.10 6.49 -5.51
C LEU A 108 -20.66 5.13 -5.95
N ASN A 109 -20.05 4.49 -6.95
CA ASN A 109 -20.47 3.18 -7.43
C ASN A 109 -20.45 2.12 -6.31
N LEU A 110 -19.44 2.14 -5.44
CA LEU A 110 -19.36 1.20 -4.32
C LEU A 110 -20.34 1.52 -3.18
N LEU A 111 -20.67 2.79 -2.96
CA LEU A 111 -21.73 3.19 -2.03
C LEU A 111 -23.11 2.76 -2.55
N GLU A 112 -23.39 2.91 -3.85
CA GLU A 112 -24.62 2.43 -4.47
C GLU A 112 -24.74 0.91 -4.39
N LEU A 113 -23.64 0.19 -4.59
CA LEU A 113 -23.55 -1.24 -4.34
C LEU A 113 -23.88 -1.57 -2.86
N ALA A 114 -23.33 -0.78 -1.92
CA ALA A 114 -23.61 -0.96 -0.50
C ALA A 114 -25.09 -0.77 -0.15
N VAL A 115 -25.75 0.26 -0.74
CA VAL A 115 -27.20 0.47 -0.58
C VAL A 115 -27.98 -0.73 -1.10
N ARG A 116 -27.66 -1.18 -2.32
CA ARG A 116 -28.37 -2.29 -2.97
C ARG A 116 -28.32 -3.56 -2.14
N ASP A 117 -27.16 -3.89 -1.59
CA ASP A 117 -26.92 -5.15 -0.89
C ASP A 117 -27.17 -5.04 0.63
N GLY A 118 -27.43 -3.84 1.15
CA GLY A 118 -27.51 -3.59 2.60
C GLY A 118 -26.15 -3.74 3.31
N ALA A 119 -25.06 -3.51 2.58
CA ALA A 119 -23.70 -3.76 3.06
C ALA A 119 -23.18 -2.64 3.96
N ARG A 120 -22.34 -2.99 4.93
CA ARG A 120 -21.52 -2.01 5.66
C ARG A 120 -20.35 -1.57 4.79
N PHE A 121 -20.07 -0.27 4.78
CA PHE A 121 -19.03 0.31 3.92
C PHE A 121 -17.91 0.94 4.76
N LEU A 122 -16.64 0.62 4.47
CA LEU A 122 -15.49 1.31 5.03
C LEU A 122 -14.69 2.01 3.95
N GLN A 123 -14.52 3.32 4.10
CA GLN A 123 -13.66 4.14 3.26
C GLN A 123 -12.24 4.22 3.84
N ALA A 124 -11.25 3.81 3.05
CA ALA A 124 -9.85 4.11 3.31
C ALA A 124 -9.56 5.56 2.88
N SER A 125 -9.79 6.49 3.79
CA SER A 125 -9.34 7.87 3.68
C SER A 125 -7.85 7.99 4.04
N THR A 126 -7.35 9.20 4.19
CA THR A 126 -5.93 9.51 4.29
C THR A 126 -5.68 10.69 5.20
N SER A 127 -4.51 10.72 5.83
CA SER A 127 -3.99 11.91 6.51
C SER A 127 -3.70 13.09 5.58
N GLU A 128 -3.65 12.91 4.26
CA GLU A 128 -3.53 14.02 3.29
C GLU A 128 -4.74 14.95 3.30
N ILE A 129 -5.91 14.52 3.81
CA ILE A 129 -7.08 15.40 3.95
C ILE A 129 -6.82 16.60 4.88
N TYR A 130 -5.77 16.50 5.72
CA TYR A 130 -5.29 17.56 6.59
C TYR A 130 -4.33 18.55 5.89
N GLY A 131 -3.78 18.21 4.73
CA GLY A 131 -2.89 19.07 3.93
C GLY A 131 -1.54 19.37 4.58
N ASP A 132 -1.11 20.64 4.57
CA ASP A 132 -0.01 21.16 5.41
C ASP A 132 -0.61 21.72 6.71
N PRO A 133 -0.78 20.87 7.74
CA PRO A 133 -1.59 21.21 8.90
C PRO A 133 -0.94 22.31 9.74
N GLU A 134 -1.77 23.23 10.22
CA GLU A 134 -1.38 24.28 11.17
C GLU A 134 -1.47 23.81 12.64
N GLN A 135 -1.91 22.57 12.86
CA GLN A 135 -2.08 21.94 14.16
C GLN A 135 -1.23 20.67 14.29
N HIS A 136 -0.69 20.41 15.49
CA HIS A 136 0.14 19.24 15.77
C HIS A 136 -0.06 18.77 17.23
N PRO A 137 -0.50 17.51 17.49
CA PRO A 137 -0.84 16.47 16.52
C PRO A 137 -2.11 16.81 15.72
N GLN A 138 -2.40 16.03 14.67
CA GLN A 138 -3.62 16.18 13.89
C GLN A 138 -4.76 15.38 14.52
N HIS A 139 -5.79 16.10 14.96
CA HIS A 139 -7.04 15.54 15.48
C HIS A 139 -8.06 15.35 14.36
N GLU A 140 -9.03 14.45 14.54
CA GLU A 140 -10.09 14.20 13.57
C GLU A 140 -11.02 15.40 13.31
N ASP A 141 -11.11 16.34 14.25
CA ASP A 141 -11.99 17.50 14.12
C ASP A 141 -11.30 18.67 13.37
N TYR A 142 -10.01 18.54 13.03
CA TYR A 142 -9.31 19.51 12.21
C TYR A 142 -9.77 19.43 10.75
N PHE A 143 -10.13 20.58 10.16
CA PHE A 143 -10.68 20.64 8.80
C PHE A 143 -9.64 20.49 7.69
N GLY A 144 -8.35 20.65 8.01
CA GLY A 144 -7.26 20.61 7.04
C GLY A 144 -6.94 21.96 6.41
N HIS A 145 -5.72 22.09 5.89
CA HIS A 145 -5.24 23.23 5.12
C HIS A 145 -4.69 22.70 3.79
N VAL A 146 -5.59 22.56 2.82
CA VAL A 146 -5.36 21.85 1.55
C VAL A 146 -5.49 22.82 0.38
N ASN A 147 -4.58 22.73 -0.59
CA ASN A 147 -4.64 23.50 -1.83
C ASN A 147 -5.44 22.72 -2.90
N CYS A 148 -6.60 23.25 -3.29
CA CYS A 148 -7.49 22.59 -4.25
C CYS A 148 -7.07 22.73 -5.73
N THR A 149 -6.05 23.53 -6.05
CA THR A 149 -5.55 23.71 -7.44
C THR A 149 -4.13 23.21 -7.64
N GLY A 150 -3.47 22.75 -6.56
CA GLY A 150 -2.10 22.24 -6.60
C GLY A 150 -1.99 20.87 -7.29
N PRO A 151 -0.77 20.43 -7.61
CA PRO A 151 -0.52 19.17 -8.32
C PRO A 151 -0.88 17.92 -7.49
N ARG A 152 -1.19 18.07 -6.19
CA ARG A 152 -1.63 16.98 -5.30
C ARG A 152 -3.16 16.94 -5.13
N ALA A 153 -3.87 17.97 -5.59
CA ALA A 153 -5.30 18.15 -5.35
C ALA A 153 -6.16 16.99 -5.88
N CYS A 154 -5.75 16.32 -6.96
CA CYS A 154 -6.48 15.15 -7.48
C CYS A 154 -6.66 14.04 -6.43
N TYR A 155 -5.66 13.83 -5.58
CA TYR A 155 -5.71 12.87 -4.49
C TYR A 155 -6.33 13.50 -3.24
N ASP A 156 -5.84 14.69 -2.85
CA ASP A 156 -6.22 15.32 -1.58
C ASP A 156 -7.72 15.71 -1.58
N GLU A 157 -8.18 16.45 -2.58
CA GLU A 157 -9.59 16.81 -2.74
C GLU A 157 -10.45 15.61 -3.14
N GLY A 158 -9.90 14.69 -3.93
CA GLY A 158 -10.60 13.43 -4.25
C GLY A 158 -10.96 12.66 -2.97
N LYS A 159 -10.02 12.51 -2.04
CA LYS A 159 -10.25 11.82 -0.76
C LYS A 159 -11.16 12.61 0.18
N ARG A 160 -11.09 13.95 0.19
CA ARG A 160 -12.04 14.80 0.92
C ARG A 160 -13.47 14.66 0.39
N ALA A 161 -13.65 14.69 -0.93
CA ALA A 161 -14.94 14.47 -1.57
C ALA A 161 -15.50 13.07 -1.28
N ALA A 162 -14.65 12.04 -1.25
CA ALA A 162 -15.04 10.69 -0.86
C ALA A 162 -15.55 10.62 0.60
N GLU A 163 -14.93 11.33 1.54
CA GLU A 163 -15.45 11.45 2.92
C GLU A 163 -16.83 12.14 2.94
N THR A 164 -17.01 13.21 2.16
CA THR A 164 -18.31 13.91 2.05
C THR A 164 -19.41 12.95 1.59
N LEU A 165 -19.19 12.21 0.49
CA LEU A 165 -20.14 11.21 -0.01
C LEU A 165 -20.48 10.17 1.06
N CYS A 166 -19.46 9.64 1.73
CA CYS A 166 -19.61 8.68 2.83
C CYS A 166 -20.52 9.20 3.95
N PHE A 167 -20.31 10.43 4.40
CA PHE A 167 -21.13 11.02 5.46
C PHE A 167 -22.52 11.47 4.98
N ASP A 168 -22.69 11.83 3.70
CA ASP A 168 -24.01 12.10 3.12
C ASP A 168 -24.88 10.84 3.11
N TYR A 169 -24.34 9.71 2.64
CA TYR A 169 -25.04 8.42 2.66
C TYR A 169 -25.38 7.97 4.09
N LEU A 170 -24.49 8.22 5.04
CA LEU A 170 -24.72 7.91 6.46
C LEU A 170 -25.79 8.81 7.11
N ARG A 171 -25.80 10.11 6.80
CA ARG A 171 -26.80 11.07 7.32
C ARG A 171 -28.18 10.83 6.71
N ALA A 172 -28.22 10.38 5.47
CA ALA A 172 -29.45 9.97 4.78
C ALA A 172 -29.94 8.57 5.22
N ASP A 173 -29.24 7.92 6.17
CA ASP A 173 -29.56 6.58 6.69
C ASP A 173 -29.63 5.49 5.60
N MET A 174 -28.85 5.66 4.53
CA MET A 174 -28.83 4.75 3.39
C MET A 174 -27.79 3.63 3.55
N VAL A 175 -26.65 3.92 4.19
CA VAL A 175 -25.52 2.96 4.34
C VAL A 175 -24.88 3.11 5.72
N ASP A 176 -24.52 1.97 6.31
CA ASP A 176 -23.71 1.91 7.53
C ASP A 176 -22.23 2.17 7.18
N VAL A 177 -21.80 3.43 7.24
CA VAL A 177 -20.47 3.85 6.79
C VAL A 177 -19.45 3.96 7.94
N ARG A 178 -18.20 3.62 7.66
CA ARG A 178 -17.00 3.81 8.48
C ARG A 178 -15.94 4.56 7.69
N VAL A 179 -15.23 5.51 8.31
CA VAL A 179 -14.18 6.29 7.64
C VAL A 179 -12.87 6.18 8.43
N ALA A 180 -11.86 5.56 7.83
CA ALA A 180 -10.52 5.45 8.39
C ALA A 180 -9.59 6.51 7.76
N ARG A 181 -9.07 7.44 8.55
CA ARG A 181 -8.03 8.39 8.11
C ARG A 181 -6.67 7.77 8.34
N ILE A 182 -6.10 7.20 7.28
CA ILE A 182 -4.89 6.40 7.34
C ILE A 182 -3.66 7.30 7.30
N PHE A 183 -2.77 7.15 8.28
CA PHE A 183 -1.46 7.80 8.30
C PHE A 183 -0.40 6.90 7.64
N ASN A 184 0.80 7.48 7.43
CA ASN A 184 1.91 6.80 6.76
C ASN A 184 2.13 5.38 7.28
N THR A 185 1.92 4.42 6.39
CA THR A 185 1.97 2.99 6.71
C THR A 185 3.02 2.32 5.84
N TYR A 186 3.74 1.37 6.43
CA TYR A 186 4.82 0.64 5.77
C TYR A 186 4.83 -0.85 6.09
N GLY A 187 5.47 -1.65 5.24
CA GLY A 187 5.57 -3.10 5.41
C GLY A 187 5.87 -3.85 4.10
N PRO A 188 5.90 -5.20 4.16
CA PRO A 188 5.98 -6.05 2.98
C PRO A 188 4.84 -5.77 1.97
N ARG A 189 5.10 -5.99 0.68
CA ARG A 189 4.19 -5.69 -0.46
C ARG A 189 4.01 -4.21 -0.82
N MET A 190 4.71 -3.29 -0.15
CA MET A 190 4.92 -1.96 -0.70
C MET A 190 5.66 -2.04 -2.04
N ASP A 191 5.36 -1.11 -2.96
CA ASP A 191 6.12 -0.99 -4.21
C ASP A 191 7.56 -0.52 -3.89
N PRO A 192 8.62 -1.21 -4.36
CA PRO A 192 9.99 -0.71 -4.25
C PRO A 192 10.17 0.70 -4.84
N ALA A 193 9.39 1.03 -5.87
CA ALA A 193 9.36 2.34 -6.53
C ALA A 193 8.23 3.25 -6.02
N ASP A 194 7.69 2.95 -4.83
CA ASP A 194 6.59 3.71 -4.23
C ASP A 194 6.92 5.20 -4.04
N GLY A 195 8.20 5.54 -3.82
CA GLY A 195 8.67 6.92 -3.76
C GLY A 195 8.56 7.57 -2.37
N ARG A 196 7.93 6.91 -1.38
CA ARG A 196 7.97 7.36 0.02
C ARG A 196 9.29 6.98 0.69
N ILE A 197 9.55 7.60 1.85
CA ILE A 197 10.87 7.58 2.46
C ILE A 197 11.36 6.20 2.92
N VAL A 198 10.48 5.34 3.44
CA VAL A 198 10.86 4.01 3.93
C VAL A 198 11.34 3.12 2.78
N SER A 199 10.55 3.01 1.70
CA SER A 199 10.92 2.24 0.51
C SER A 199 12.17 2.80 -0.16
N ASN A 200 12.25 4.13 -0.34
CA ASN A 200 13.42 4.77 -0.94
C ASN A 200 14.71 4.49 -0.16
N LEU A 201 14.71 4.68 1.17
CA LEU A 201 15.92 4.47 1.97
C LEU A 201 16.34 3.01 1.99
N VAL A 202 15.39 2.07 2.12
CA VAL A 202 15.70 0.64 2.13
C VAL A 202 16.25 0.19 0.77
N MET A 203 15.62 0.57 -0.34
CA MET A 203 16.11 0.23 -1.68
C MET A 203 17.47 0.86 -1.97
N GLN A 204 17.67 2.15 -1.63
CA GLN A 204 18.98 2.80 -1.77
C GLN A 204 20.07 2.08 -0.96
N ALA A 205 19.74 1.61 0.25
CA ALA A 205 20.66 0.86 1.08
C ALA A 205 21.04 -0.49 0.48
N LEU A 206 20.04 -1.26 0.03
CA LEU A 206 20.22 -2.58 -0.59
C LEU A 206 21.03 -2.47 -1.90
N GLU A 207 20.71 -1.48 -2.74
CA GLU A 207 21.40 -1.20 -4.00
C GLU A 207 22.75 -0.47 -3.83
N ARG A 208 23.17 -0.22 -2.57
CA ARG A 208 24.42 0.50 -2.23
C ARG A 208 24.54 1.89 -2.85
N ARG A 209 23.40 2.56 -3.04
CA ARG A 209 23.32 3.98 -3.44
C ARG A 209 23.32 4.89 -2.20
N PRO A 210 23.70 6.18 -2.34
CA PRO A 210 23.60 7.14 -1.25
C PRO A 210 22.18 7.26 -0.70
N LEU A 211 22.05 7.28 0.63
CA LEU A 211 20.78 7.47 1.33
C LEU A 211 20.36 8.93 1.24
N THR A 212 19.29 9.20 0.51
CA THR A 212 18.84 10.56 0.22
C THR A 212 17.89 11.04 1.29
N ILE A 213 18.27 12.12 1.98
CA ILE A 213 17.48 12.81 3.00
C ILE A 213 17.18 14.21 2.49
N PHE A 214 15.89 14.56 2.39
CA PHE A 214 15.50 15.92 2.08
C PHE A 214 15.48 16.77 3.36
N GLY A 215 16.02 17.98 3.34
CA GLY A 215 16.25 18.81 4.53
C GLY A 215 17.50 18.41 5.33
N ASP A 216 17.50 18.67 6.64
CA ASP A 216 18.61 18.33 7.54
C ASP A 216 18.45 16.96 8.24
N GLY A 217 17.31 16.29 8.01
CA GLY A 217 16.99 14.97 8.54
C GLY A 217 16.47 14.97 9.98
N ARG A 218 16.39 16.12 10.65
CA ARG A 218 15.86 16.23 12.02
C ARG A 218 14.35 16.31 12.07
N GLN A 219 13.69 16.51 10.92
CA GLN A 219 12.24 16.45 10.84
C GLN A 219 11.75 15.06 11.23
N THR A 220 10.62 15.03 11.95
CA THR A 220 10.01 13.81 12.43
C THR A 220 8.93 13.31 11.49
N ARG A 221 8.75 11.99 11.48
CA ARG A 221 7.63 11.30 10.83
C ARG A 221 7.12 10.18 11.73
N SER A 222 5.83 9.89 11.55
CA SER A 222 5.12 8.80 12.19
C SER A 222 4.98 7.63 11.20
N PHE A 223 5.29 6.41 11.63
CA PHE A 223 5.23 5.22 10.76
C PHE A 223 4.41 4.10 11.43
N CYS A 224 3.30 3.75 10.81
CA CYS A 224 2.45 2.63 11.23
C CYS A 224 2.85 1.36 10.47
N TYR A 225 3.02 0.24 11.17
CA TYR A 225 3.28 -1.02 10.49
C TYR A 225 1.98 -1.63 9.93
N VAL A 226 2.06 -2.27 8.78
CA VAL A 226 0.88 -2.72 8.02
C VAL A 226 -0.08 -3.60 8.82
N THR A 227 0.43 -4.51 9.65
CA THR A 227 -0.44 -5.42 10.43
C THR A 227 -1.21 -4.68 11.52
N ASP A 228 -0.62 -3.64 12.12
CA ASP A 228 -1.31 -2.78 13.08
C ASP A 228 -2.43 -2.00 12.40
N LEU A 229 -2.19 -1.48 11.19
CA LEU A 229 -3.22 -0.80 10.43
C LEU A 229 -4.38 -1.73 10.06
N VAL A 230 -4.08 -2.95 9.56
CA VAL A 230 -5.12 -3.93 9.19
C VAL A 230 -5.98 -4.31 10.39
N ASP A 231 -5.39 -4.53 11.57
CA ASP A 231 -6.15 -4.74 12.82
C ASP A 231 -7.07 -3.55 13.13
N GLY A 232 -6.59 -2.32 12.92
CA GLY A 232 -7.38 -1.09 13.08
C GLY A 232 -8.58 -1.01 12.12
N LEU A 233 -8.38 -1.35 10.85
CA LEU A 233 -9.44 -1.37 9.83
C LEU A 233 -10.52 -2.41 10.16
N LEU A 234 -10.11 -3.62 10.55
CA LEU A 234 -11.03 -4.69 10.93
C LEU A 234 -11.84 -4.33 12.18
N ARG A 235 -11.21 -3.72 13.19
CA ARG A 235 -11.91 -3.25 14.38
C ARG A 235 -12.90 -2.13 14.06
N LEU A 236 -12.50 -1.17 13.22
CA LEU A 236 -13.37 -0.08 12.81
C LEU A 236 -14.57 -0.57 12.00
N MET A 237 -14.39 -1.57 11.13
CA MET A 237 -15.51 -2.19 10.41
C MET A 237 -16.52 -2.83 11.37
N ASN A 238 -16.03 -3.47 12.43
CA ASN A 238 -16.86 -4.27 13.35
C ASN A 238 -17.31 -3.52 14.63
N VAL A 239 -16.93 -2.26 14.82
CA VAL A 239 -17.30 -1.52 16.04
C VAL A 239 -18.80 -1.22 16.06
N GLU A 240 -19.41 -1.44 17.22
CA GLU A 240 -20.82 -1.12 17.50
C GLU A 240 -20.96 -0.33 18.81
N PRO A 241 -21.89 0.65 18.86
CA PRO A 241 -22.65 1.17 17.72
C PRO A 241 -21.75 1.89 16.70
N ASN A 242 -22.25 2.15 15.49
CA ASN A 242 -21.55 2.99 14.51
C ASN A 242 -21.15 4.33 15.16
N PRO A 243 -19.85 4.72 15.17
CA PRO A 243 -19.40 5.94 15.80
C PRO A 243 -19.84 7.22 15.07
N ARG A 244 -20.31 7.10 13.82
CA ARG A 244 -20.75 8.20 12.94
C ARG A 244 -19.71 9.33 12.79
N LEU A 245 -18.43 9.00 12.97
CA LEU A 245 -17.30 9.91 12.97
C LEU A 245 -16.10 9.25 12.28
N PRO A 246 -15.19 10.02 11.67
CA PRO A 246 -13.94 9.47 11.14
C PRO A 246 -13.01 9.08 12.29
N VAL A 247 -12.10 8.13 12.04
CA VAL A 247 -11.12 7.68 13.03
C VAL A 247 -9.72 7.68 12.42
N ASN A 248 -8.78 8.34 13.10
CA ASN A 248 -7.37 8.29 12.72
C ASN A 248 -6.78 6.93 13.05
N LEU A 249 -6.16 6.30 12.04
CA LEU A 249 -5.40 5.07 12.20
C LEU A 249 -3.94 5.34 11.80
N GLY A 250 -3.06 5.28 12.78
CA GLY A 250 -1.64 5.52 12.60
C GLY A 250 -0.84 5.28 13.87
N ASN A 251 0.46 5.54 13.80
CA ASN A 251 1.34 5.44 14.96
C ASN A 251 1.72 6.84 15.47
N PRO A 252 1.39 7.22 16.72
CA PRO A 252 1.75 8.54 17.24
C PRO A 252 3.25 8.64 17.61
N GLY A 253 3.99 7.53 17.55
CA GLY A 253 5.44 7.50 17.76
C GLY A 253 6.18 8.21 16.62
N GLU A 254 6.88 9.28 16.98
CA GLU A 254 7.68 10.08 16.05
C GLU A 254 9.14 9.63 16.04
N PHE A 255 9.72 9.57 14.84
CA PHE A 255 11.11 9.25 14.62
C PHE A 255 11.72 10.29 13.68
N THR A 256 12.97 10.69 13.91
CA THR A 256 13.65 11.56 12.95
C THR A 256 13.99 10.77 11.69
N ILE A 257 14.16 11.47 10.57
CA ILE A 257 14.62 10.81 9.34
C ILE A 257 16.05 10.28 9.51
N LEU A 258 16.87 10.92 10.32
CA LEU A 258 18.19 10.42 10.69
C LEU A 258 18.11 9.09 11.47
N ASP A 259 17.18 8.96 12.43
CA ASP A 259 16.97 7.70 13.16
C ASP A 259 16.55 6.57 12.21
N LEU A 260 15.62 6.88 11.28
CA LEU A 260 15.19 5.94 10.25
C LEU A 260 16.37 5.50 9.37
N ALA A 261 17.17 6.45 8.87
CA ALA A 261 18.33 6.15 8.04
C ALA A 261 19.39 5.32 8.80
N GLY A 262 19.59 5.61 10.09
CA GLY A 262 20.46 4.84 10.96
C GLY A 262 20.01 3.38 11.10
N LEU A 263 18.73 3.16 11.39
CA LEU A 263 18.13 1.82 11.48
C LEU A 263 18.22 1.08 10.15
N VAL A 264 17.94 1.74 9.02
CA VAL A 264 18.07 1.12 7.70
C VAL A 264 19.51 0.69 7.44
N ARG A 265 20.52 1.50 7.80
CA ARG A 265 21.93 1.13 7.67
C ARG A 265 22.32 -0.06 8.53
N GLU A 266 21.85 -0.09 9.77
CA GLU A 266 22.05 -1.21 10.69
C GLU A 266 21.48 -2.51 10.11
N LEU A 267 20.20 -2.49 9.71
CA LEU A 267 19.47 -3.68 9.28
C LEU A 267 19.94 -4.22 7.92
N THR A 268 20.36 -3.35 7.01
CA THR A 268 20.88 -3.75 5.69
C THR A 268 22.39 -4.04 5.71
N GLY A 269 23.11 -3.58 6.73
CA GLY A 269 24.57 -3.62 6.80
C GLY A 269 25.27 -2.71 5.79
N THR A 270 24.54 -1.78 5.14
CA THR A 270 25.12 -0.91 4.11
C THR A 270 26.09 0.12 4.70
N ARG A 271 27.09 0.49 3.91
CA ARG A 271 28.02 1.59 4.20
C ARG A 271 27.73 2.84 3.34
N SER A 272 26.62 2.86 2.63
CA SER A 272 26.23 3.99 1.78
C SER A 272 26.27 5.31 2.56
N PRO A 273 26.86 6.38 1.97
CA PRO A 273 26.84 7.69 2.59
C PRO A 273 25.43 8.27 2.58
N VAL A 274 25.17 9.21 3.49
CA VAL A 274 23.94 10.01 3.48
C VAL A 274 24.17 11.24 2.60
N LYS A 275 23.20 11.55 1.74
CA LYS A 275 23.18 12.74 0.87
C LYS A 275 21.97 13.60 1.23
N PHE A 276 22.22 14.87 1.54
CA PHE A 276 21.18 15.84 1.83
C PHE A 276 20.73 16.58 0.56
N LEU A 277 19.43 16.79 0.39
CA LEU A 277 18.80 17.52 -0.72
C LEU A 277 17.77 18.55 -0.20
N PRO A 278 17.38 19.59 -0.97
CA PRO A 278 16.31 20.52 -0.57
C PRO A 278 14.94 19.85 -0.42
N LEU A 279 14.07 20.35 0.45
CA LEU A 279 12.71 19.81 0.62
C LEU A 279 11.89 19.90 -0.69
N PRO A 280 11.12 18.85 -1.06
CA PRO A 280 10.18 18.94 -2.17
C PRO A 280 9.10 20.00 -1.93
N GLN A 281 8.58 20.57 -3.02
CA GLN A 281 7.47 21.52 -2.97
C GLN A 281 6.21 20.86 -2.38
N ASP A 282 5.53 21.58 -1.49
CA ASP A 282 4.28 21.17 -0.83
C ASP A 282 4.35 19.84 -0.05
N ASP A 283 5.55 19.35 0.32
CA ASP A 283 5.67 18.19 1.21
C ASP A 283 5.36 18.64 2.66
N PRO A 284 4.35 18.03 3.32
CA PRO A 284 3.96 18.42 4.67
C PRO A 284 5.13 18.33 5.66
N ARG A 285 5.38 19.42 6.40
CA ARG A 285 6.59 19.52 7.23
C ARG A 285 6.54 18.60 8.44
N ARG A 286 5.35 18.40 9.02
CA ARG A 286 5.13 17.53 10.20
C ARG A 286 3.77 16.85 10.12
N ARG A 287 3.75 15.56 10.47
CA ARG A 287 2.51 14.78 10.53
C ARG A 287 2.60 13.75 11.65
N ARG A 288 1.66 13.84 12.58
CA ARG A 288 1.51 12.96 13.73
C ARG A 288 0.02 12.77 14.02
N PRO A 289 -0.49 11.53 13.98
CA PRO A 289 -1.88 11.29 14.33
C PRO A 289 -2.10 11.47 15.83
N ASP A 290 -3.17 12.15 16.20
CA ASP A 290 -3.84 11.83 17.47
C ASP A 290 -4.68 10.57 17.25
N ILE A 291 -4.49 9.57 18.12
CA ILE A 291 -5.21 8.28 18.07
C ILE A 291 -6.04 8.02 19.32
N ALA A 292 -6.35 9.04 20.12
CA ALA A 292 -7.17 8.91 21.33
C ALA A 292 -8.55 8.33 21.00
N ARG A 293 -9.16 8.75 19.89
CA ARG A 293 -10.44 8.22 19.39
C ARG A 293 -10.34 6.73 19.05
N ALA A 294 -9.30 6.32 18.34
CA ALA A 294 -9.09 4.90 18.01
C ALA A 294 -8.87 4.04 19.27
N LYS A 295 -8.13 4.55 20.26
CA LYS A 295 -7.97 3.87 21.56
C LYS A 295 -9.30 3.71 22.29
N ALA A 296 -10.07 4.78 22.39
CA ALA A 296 -11.34 4.80 23.13
C ALA A 296 -12.42 3.94 22.47
N LEU A 297 -12.58 4.04 21.15
CA LEU A 297 -13.64 3.35 20.42
C LEU A 297 -13.29 1.89 20.08
N LEU A 298 -12.03 1.63 19.71
CA LEU A 298 -11.64 0.34 19.11
C LEU A 298 -10.78 -0.51 20.06
N GLY A 299 -10.38 0.03 21.22
CA GLY A 299 -9.34 -0.57 22.05
C GLY A 299 -8.05 -0.80 21.26
N TRP A 300 -7.77 0.06 20.29
CA TRP A 300 -6.71 -0.13 19.31
C TRP A 300 -5.54 0.84 19.56
N SER A 301 -4.33 0.31 19.41
CA SER A 301 -3.09 1.07 19.34
C SER A 301 -2.05 0.24 18.58
N PRO A 302 -1.11 0.86 17.85
CA PRO A 302 -0.03 0.13 17.18
C PRO A 302 0.83 -0.63 18.21
N LYS A 303 1.25 -1.84 17.86
CA LYS A 303 2.00 -2.74 18.75
C LYS A 303 3.37 -3.08 18.20
N VAL A 304 3.59 -2.96 16.89
CA VAL A 304 4.84 -3.36 16.25
C VAL A 304 5.85 -2.22 16.35
N PRO A 305 6.99 -2.41 17.04
CA PRO A 305 8.04 -1.41 17.10
C PRO A 305 8.66 -1.16 15.71
N LEU A 306 9.09 0.08 15.45
CA LEU A 306 9.66 0.49 14.15
C LEU A 306 10.75 -0.46 13.66
N ARG A 307 11.71 -0.82 14.53
CA ARG A 307 12.82 -1.73 14.19
C ARG A 307 12.33 -3.10 13.72
N GLN A 308 11.32 -3.67 14.38
CA GLN A 308 10.77 -4.98 14.01
C GLN A 308 10.07 -4.91 12.64
N GLY A 309 9.21 -3.92 12.44
CA GLY A 309 8.53 -3.75 11.16
C GLY A 309 9.51 -3.44 10.01
N LEU A 310 10.56 -2.66 10.28
CA LEU A 310 11.59 -2.34 9.28
C LEU A 310 12.39 -3.57 8.90
N LEU A 311 12.75 -4.44 9.84
CA LEU A 311 13.43 -5.69 9.53
C LEU A 311 12.63 -6.54 8.55
N GLN A 312 11.32 -6.73 8.79
CA GLN A 312 10.44 -7.47 7.88
C GLN A 312 10.35 -6.82 6.49
N THR A 313 10.31 -5.49 6.47
CA THR A 313 10.27 -4.71 5.21
C THR A 313 11.58 -4.86 4.42
N VAL A 314 12.73 -4.82 5.10
CA VAL A 314 14.05 -5.02 4.51
C VAL A 314 14.20 -6.42 3.94
N VAL A 315 13.77 -7.45 4.68
CA VAL A 315 13.77 -8.85 4.21
C VAL A 315 12.96 -8.96 2.92
N TYR A 316 11.73 -8.44 2.92
CA TYR A 316 10.86 -8.48 1.75
C TYR A 316 11.51 -7.83 0.53
N PHE A 317 12.12 -6.65 0.67
CA PHE A 317 12.77 -5.98 -0.45
C PHE A 317 14.05 -6.67 -0.91
N ALA A 318 14.82 -7.26 0.01
CA ALA A 318 16.01 -8.03 -0.34
C ALA A 318 15.66 -9.27 -1.19
N ASP A 319 14.60 -9.99 -0.81
CA ASP A 319 14.12 -11.16 -1.55
C ASP A 319 13.63 -10.78 -2.97
N LEU A 320 12.98 -9.61 -3.11
CA LEU A 320 12.60 -9.09 -4.42
C LEU A 320 13.81 -8.75 -5.31
N ASP A 321 14.85 -8.12 -4.75
CA ASP A 321 16.05 -7.75 -5.50
C ASP A 321 16.83 -8.99 -5.97
N ASP A 322 16.94 -10.01 -5.11
CA ASP A 322 17.55 -11.28 -5.47
C ASP A 322 16.80 -11.97 -6.61
N THR A 323 15.47 -12.05 -6.54
CA THR A 323 14.68 -12.67 -7.62
C THR A 323 14.77 -11.89 -8.94
N ALA A 324 14.84 -10.56 -8.90
CA ALA A 324 15.07 -9.73 -10.08
C ALA A 324 16.46 -9.97 -10.69
N SER A 325 17.50 -10.06 -9.86
CA SER A 325 18.87 -10.32 -10.30
C SER A 325 19.01 -11.70 -10.96
N VAL A 326 18.39 -12.74 -10.38
CA VAL A 326 18.38 -14.11 -10.93
C VAL A 326 17.64 -14.17 -12.28
N ARG A 327 16.49 -13.49 -12.40
CA ARG A 327 15.75 -13.41 -13.68
C ARG A 327 16.57 -12.70 -14.77
N SER A 328 17.29 -11.63 -14.42
CA SER A 328 18.18 -10.91 -15.34
C SER A 328 19.39 -11.75 -15.78
N ALA A 329 19.95 -12.57 -14.88
CA ALA A 329 21.04 -13.48 -15.20
C ALA A 329 20.57 -14.62 -16.12
N ALA A 330 19.37 -15.16 -15.88
CA ALA A 330 18.77 -16.20 -16.71
C ALA A 330 18.37 -15.70 -18.12
N SER A 331 17.89 -14.46 -18.25
CA SER A 331 17.59 -13.86 -19.56
C SER A 331 18.87 -13.56 -20.35
N ASN A 332 19.93 -13.07 -19.69
CA ASN A 332 21.24 -12.86 -20.30
C ASN A 332 21.97 -14.16 -20.67
N ALA A 333 21.75 -15.25 -19.94
CA ALA A 333 22.26 -16.57 -20.30
C ALA A 333 21.57 -17.13 -21.56
N LYS A 334 20.27 -16.83 -21.74
CA LYS A 334 19.51 -17.24 -22.94
C LYS A 334 19.84 -16.40 -24.19
N SER A 335 20.33 -15.16 -24.03
CA SER A 335 20.79 -14.32 -25.16
C SER A 335 22.25 -14.54 -25.55
N GLY A 336 23.01 -15.31 -24.78
CA GLY A 336 24.43 -15.60 -24.99
C GLY A 336 24.76 -16.81 -25.89
N VAL A 337 23.77 -17.53 -26.43
CA VAL A 337 24.00 -18.65 -27.36
C VAL A 337 23.82 -18.17 -28.80
N GLY A 338 24.92 -17.73 -29.41
CA GLY A 338 24.99 -17.35 -30.81
C GLY A 338 25.09 -18.56 -31.75
N ARG A 339 24.04 -18.72 -32.57
CA ARG A 339 23.97 -19.25 -33.96
C ARG A 339 25.08 -20.19 -34.48
N SER A 340 24.64 -21.40 -34.86
CA SER A 340 25.02 -22.04 -36.13
C SER A 340 23.90 -22.96 -36.62
N GLY A 341 23.38 -22.73 -37.82
CA GLY A 341 22.44 -23.65 -38.48
C GLY A 341 21.45 -22.96 -39.42
N SER A 342 21.75 -22.98 -40.71
CA SER A 342 20.80 -22.76 -41.81
C SER A 342 19.87 -23.97 -41.94
N PHE A 343 18.56 -23.78 -42.17
CA PHE A 343 17.73 -24.58 -43.10
C PHE A 343 16.30 -23.99 -43.22
N SER A 344 15.66 -24.30 -44.36
CA SER A 344 14.39 -23.77 -44.85
C SER A 344 13.16 -24.59 -44.41
N SER A 345 12.00 -23.96 -44.66
CA SER A 345 10.68 -24.51 -45.06
C SER A 345 9.81 -25.32 -44.08
N ASN A 346 8.59 -24.78 -43.94
CA ASN A 346 7.25 -25.36 -43.77
C ASN A 346 6.80 -26.15 -42.52
N ASP A 347 5.57 -25.74 -42.15
CA ASP A 347 4.44 -26.44 -41.52
C ASP A 347 4.21 -26.46 -40.00
N ALA A 348 2.96 -26.10 -39.69
CA ALA A 348 2.07 -26.49 -38.59
C ALA A 348 2.04 -25.68 -37.27
N ASP A 349 0.93 -24.94 -37.13
CA ASP A 349 0.25 -24.37 -35.94
C ASP A 349 -0.18 -25.50 -34.95
N PRO A 350 -0.47 -25.30 -33.63
CA PRO A 350 -1.56 -24.43 -33.16
C PRO A 350 -1.33 -23.62 -31.85
N ALA A 351 -2.24 -22.66 -31.64
CA ALA A 351 -2.68 -22.04 -30.38
C ALA A 351 -2.14 -20.64 -30.05
N SER A 352 -2.63 -19.65 -30.80
CA SER A 352 -2.70 -18.26 -30.36
C SER A 352 -3.96 -18.01 -29.52
N VAL A 353 -3.80 -17.81 -28.21
CA VAL A 353 -4.82 -17.13 -27.40
C VAL A 353 -4.56 -15.63 -27.54
N LEU A 354 -5.44 -14.98 -28.29
CA LEU A 354 -5.43 -13.56 -28.56
C LEU A 354 -5.60 -12.76 -27.25
N PHE A 355 -4.56 -12.02 -26.86
CA PHE A 355 -4.69 -10.86 -25.98
C PHE A 355 -5.39 -9.74 -26.77
N THR A 356 -6.68 -9.55 -26.55
CA THR A 356 -7.36 -8.33 -26.95
C THR A 356 -6.90 -7.20 -26.04
N ARG A 357 -6.12 -6.27 -26.61
CA ARG A 357 -5.83 -4.96 -26.03
C ARG A 357 -7.17 -4.26 -25.75
N ALA A 358 -7.42 -3.93 -24.49
CA ALA A 358 -8.46 -2.97 -24.15
C ALA A 358 -8.04 -1.60 -24.69
N GLU A 359 -8.72 -1.14 -25.75
CA GLU A 359 -8.64 0.23 -26.22
C GLU A 359 -9.38 1.12 -25.23
N HIS A 360 -8.70 2.08 -24.62
CA HIS A 360 -9.32 3.16 -23.85
C HIS A 360 -10.09 4.08 -24.81
N PRO A 361 -11.41 4.31 -24.62
CA PRO A 361 -12.12 5.30 -25.41
C PRO A 361 -11.95 6.69 -24.78
N THR A 362 -10.91 7.42 -25.18
CA THR A 362 -10.95 8.89 -25.12
C THR A 362 -11.76 9.40 -26.30
N LYS A 363 -13.09 9.41 -26.16
CA LYS A 363 -13.96 10.28 -26.96
C LYS A 363 -14.42 11.44 -26.09
N VAL A 364 -13.71 12.55 -26.22
CA VAL A 364 -14.21 13.87 -25.84
C VAL A 364 -15.37 14.16 -26.80
N LEU A 365 -16.58 14.30 -26.26
CA LEU A 365 -17.72 14.81 -27.00
C LEU A 365 -17.50 16.30 -27.26
N VAL A 366 -17.03 16.65 -28.45
CA VAL A 366 -17.09 18.02 -28.97
C VAL A 366 -18.30 18.06 -29.90
N GLY A 367 -19.27 18.92 -29.56
CA GLY A 367 -20.46 19.14 -30.38
C GLY A 367 -20.11 19.73 -31.76
N PRO A 368 -20.99 19.59 -32.76
CA PRO A 368 -20.76 20.16 -34.07
C PRO A 368 -21.06 21.65 -34.00
N ASP A 369 -20.03 22.50 -34.09
CA ASP A 369 -20.01 23.66 -34.99
C ASP A 369 -18.76 24.52 -34.78
N ASN A 370 -18.07 24.74 -35.91
CA ASN A 370 -17.27 25.89 -36.30
C ASN A 370 -15.89 26.20 -35.68
N GLN A 371 -14.92 26.12 -36.62
CA GLN A 371 -13.85 27.05 -36.94
C GLN A 371 -12.43 26.84 -36.37
N LEU A 372 -11.58 26.47 -37.33
CA LEU A 372 -10.12 26.44 -37.36
C LEU A 372 -9.48 27.70 -36.74
N GLY A 373 -8.50 27.48 -35.86
CA GLY A 373 -7.59 28.52 -35.39
C GLY A 373 -6.53 27.99 -34.43
N GLU A 374 -5.30 27.94 -34.92
CA GLU A 374 -4.03 27.93 -34.18
C GLU A 374 -3.53 26.63 -33.51
N HIS A 375 -2.50 26.07 -34.14
CA HIS A 375 -1.62 25.02 -33.66
C HIS A 375 -0.82 25.46 -32.42
N SER A 376 -1.08 24.83 -31.27
CA SER A 376 -0.18 24.93 -30.11
C SER A 376 0.89 23.83 -30.15
N ARG A 377 2.14 24.26 -30.30
CA ARG A 377 3.36 23.45 -30.23
C ARG A 377 3.59 23.00 -28.78
N ALA A 378 3.25 21.75 -28.44
CA ALA A 378 3.56 21.20 -27.11
C ALA A 378 3.80 19.67 -27.07
N VAL A 379 4.19 19.04 -28.20
CA VAL A 379 4.43 17.57 -28.24
C VAL A 379 5.83 17.16 -28.74
N GLU A 380 6.72 18.10 -29.04
CA GLU A 380 8.04 17.77 -29.62
C GLU A 380 9.26 17.99 -28.70
N ALA A 381 9.09 17.86 -27.38
CA ALA A 381 10.20 18.04 -26.43
C ALA A 381 10.34 16.93 -25.37
N ILE A 382 10.17 15.66 -25.74
CA ILE A 382 10.62 14.50 -24.92
C ILE A 382 11.26 13.44 -25.81
N SER A 383 12.17 13.88 -26.69
CA SER A 383 13.01 13.01 -27.50
C SER A 383 14.34 13.70 -27.74
N GLN A 384 15.14 13.84 -26.67
CA GLN A 384 16.60 13.91 -26.74
C GLN A 384 17.17 14.13 -25.33
N GLY A 385 17.85 13.11 -24.81
CA GLY A 385 18.44 13.14 -23.48
C GLY A 385 19.45 12.00 -23.28
N HIS A 386 20.63 12.19 -23.88
CA HIS A 386 21.96 11.75 -23.42
C HIS A 386 22.15 10.30 -22.92
N ARG A 387 22.93 9.54 -23.70
CA ARG A 387 23.71 8.38 -23.23
C ARG A 387 24.84 8.85 -22.31
N PRO A 388 25.10 8.18 -21.18
CA PRO A 388 26.43 8.12 -20.59
C PRO A 388 27.08 6.74 -20.84
N ASP A 389 28.38 6.82 -21.12
CA ASP A 389 29.28 5.75 -21.52
C ASP A 389 29.35 4.55 -20.56
N GLY A 390 29.72 3.42 -21.16
CA GLY A 390 29.94 2.16 -20.49
C GLY A 390 31.12 2.20 -19.52
N GLY A 391 30.83 1.81 -18.27
CA GLY A 391 31.81 1.39 -17.28
C GLY A 391 31.44 0.00 -16.77
N ARG A 392 31.83 -1.05 -17.49
CA ARG A 392 31.68 -2.44 -17.04
C ARG A 392 32.57 -2.69 -15.83
N GLY A 393 31.97 -2.78 -14.65
CA GLY A 393 32.60 -3.31 -13.43
C GLY A 393 31.83 -4.51 -12.92
N ASN A 394 32.09 -5.69 -13.49
CA ASN A 394 31.48 -6.95 -13.06
C ASN A 394 32.09 -7.35 -11.70
N ARG A 395 31.49 -6.92 -10.58
CA ARG A 395 31.84 -7.42 -9.24
C ARG A 395 30.68 -8.26 -8.71
N ARG A 396 30.95 -9.57 -8.64
CA ARG A 396 30.09 -10.59 -8.04
C ARG A 396 29.61 -10.17 -6.64
N LEU A 397 28.33 -10.42 -6.37
CA LEU A 397 27.73 -10.42 -5.04
C LEU A 397 28.44 -11.47 -4.17
N PRO A 398 28.99 -11.14 -2.98
CA PRO A 398 29.31 -12.15 -2.00
C PRO A 398 28.04 -12.52 -1.21
N ALA A 399 27.74 -13.82 -1.13
CA ALA A 399 26.60 -14.43 -0.43
C ALA A 399 26.55 -14.16 1.10
N THR A 400 27.40 -13.29 1.62
CA THR A 400 27.62 -13.09 3.06
C THR A 400 26.73 -12.02 3.70
N SER A 401 26.10 -11.10 2.95
CA SER A 401 25.23 -10.08 3.57
C SER A 401 23.79 -10.55 3.84
N LEU A 402 23.28 -11.52 3.09
CA LEU A 402 21.92 -12.06 3.26
C LEU A 402 21.81 -13.06 4.42
N HIS A 403 22.90 -13.78 4.72
CA HIS A 403 22.97 -14.64 5.92
C HIS A 403 22.82 -13.86 7.22
N HIS A 404 23.20 -12.58 7.25
CA HIS A 404 23.03 -11.73 8.43
C HIS A 404 21.54 -11.41 8.69
N VAL A 405 20.79 -11.03 7.65
CA VAL A 405 19.36 -10.68 7.74
C VAL A 405 18.51 -11.91 8.05
N SER A 406 18.75 -13.04 7.37
CA SER A 406 18.08 -14.32 7.65
C SER A 406 18.41 -14.91 9.03
N ARG A 407 19.57 -14.57 9.62
CA ARG A 407 19.95 -14.99 10.98
C ARG A 407 19.25 -14.13 12.05
N MET A 408 19.03 -12.84 11.80
CA MET A 408 18.31 -11.95 12.71
C MET A 408 16.85 -12.37 12.92
N LEU A 409 16.18 -12.91 11.90
CA LEU A 409 14.81 -13.44 12.02
C LEU A 409 14.71 -14.72 12.87
N ARG A 410 15.79 -15.52 12.95
CA ARG A 410 15.80 -16.75 13.76
C ARG A 410 16.13 -16.48 15.23
N GLN A 411 16.77 -15.36 15.53
CA GLN A 411 17.17 -15.01 16.89
C GLN A 411 16.05 -14.34 17.69
N SER A 412 14.98 -13.84 17.05
CA SER A 412 13.86 -13.20 17.75
C SER A 412 12.91 -14.17 18.47
N ASP A 413 12.96 -15.47 18.15
CA ASP A 413 12.06 -16.47 18.73
C ASP A 413 12.63 -17.20 19.97
N ASP A 414 13.93 -17.03 20.27
CA ASP A 414 14.61 -17.76 21.36
C ASP A 414 14.63 -17.04 22.72
N ASP A 415 14.22 -15.76 22.80
CA ASP A 415 14.34 -14.95 24.04
C ASP A 415 13.03 -14.80 24.84
N ALA A 416 12.02 -15.62 24.58
CA ALA A 416 10.79 -15.66 25.36
C ALA A 416 10.59 -17.02 26.06
N SER A 417 11.34 -17.28 27.14
CA SER A 417 11.04 -18.38 28.08
C SER A 417 11.56 -18.10 29.50
N PRO A 418 10.70 -17.73 30.47
CA PRO A 418 11.10 -17.62 31.86
C PRO A 418 10.55 -18.82 32.65
N THR A 419 11.27 -19.94 32.71
CA THR A 419 11.05 -20.93 33.79
C THR A 419 12.30 -21.77 34.08
N ARG A 420 13.10 -21.32 35.05
CA ARG A 420 13.94 -22.23 35.85
C ARG A 420 13.70 -21.95 37.33
N ARG A 421 12.67 -22.61 37.88
CA ARG A 421 12.45 -22.68 39.33
C ARG A 421 13.53 -23.56 39.95
N SER A 422 14.39 -22.95 40.75
CA SER A 422 15.27 -23.62 41.70
C SER A 422 14.43 -24.28 42.81
N ARG A 423 14.44 -25.60 42.88
CA ARG A 423 14.05 -26.36 44.07
C ARG A 423 15.30 -26.51 44.95
N GLN A 424 15.31 -25.85 46.11
CA GLN A 424 16.19 -26.23 47.22
C GLN A 424 15.35 -26.98 48.26
N HIS A 425 15.78 -28.20 48.57
CA HIS A 425 15.34 -28.98 49.73
C HIS A 425 16.11 -28.51 50.97
N PRO A 426 15.49 -28.47 52.17
CA PRO A 426 16.22 -28.34 53.42
C PRO A 426 16.71 -29.72 53.89
N ARG A 427 17.98 -29.80 54.31
CA ARG A 427 18.50 -30.89 55.14
C ARG A 427 18.35 -30.53 56.61
N ALA A 428 17.92 -31.51 57.40
CA ALA A 428 17.86 -31.46 58.85
C ALA A 428 19.24 -31.72 59.49
N GLY A 429 19.40 -31.22 60.71
CA GLY A 429 20.24 -31.79 61.77
C GLY A 429 21.56 -31.08 62.07
N SER A 430 21.57 -30.20 63.09
CA SER A 430 22.04 -30.45 64.46
C SER A 430 21.98 -29.16 65.27
#